data_AF-A0A7M3DQL8-F1
#
_entry.id   AF-A0A7M3DQL8-F1
#
_cell.length_a   1.000
_cell.length_b   1.000
_cell.length_c   1.000
_cell.angle_alpha   90.00
_cell.angle_beta   90.00
_cell.angle_gamma   90.00
#
_symmetry.space_group_name_H-M   'P 1'
#
loop_
_entity.id
_entity.type
_entity.pdbx_description
1 polymer ?
#
loop_
_entity_poly.entity_id
_entity_poly.type
_entity_poly.pdbx_seq_one_letter_code
_entity_poly.pdbx_strand_id
1 'polypeptide(L)'
;MKMKHHEMPYRLRDLLVKFGPTPKAKYAERIEGLAEFLGKEPRTIEAYASYSEDRTISPDNYWRVCVEWVKRTARSTASPGPAFVILDDNDDQLFEARWLWQAQFLADVEGASWVAGPNGQWQLKSGLDERAQRRSRLRRLLRSGLVTADQVCDVFNFDHWCLVDYQMEGVTWNSTPDELRLRVLEAYAREKIGEAA
;
A
#
# COMPACT_ATOMS: atom_id res chain seq x y z
N MET A 1 7.07 -18.95 0.30
CA MET A 1 7.71 -18.07 1.30
C MET A 1 6.63 -17.63 2.28
N LYS A 2 6.88 -17.72 3.58
CA LYS A 2 5.93 -17.20 4.58
C LYS A 2 6.56 -16.00 5.28
N MET A 3 5.74 -15.04 5.67
CA MET A 3 6.23 -13.94 6.48
C MET A 3 6.73 -14.49 7.81
N LYS A 4 7.92 -14.06 8.23
CA LYS A 4 8.49 -14.52 9.50
C LYS A 4 7.70 -13.91 10.65
N HIS A 5 7.55 -14.68 11.73
CA HIS A 5 6.80 -14.27 12.92
C HIS A 5 7.19 -12.87 13.44
N HIS A 6 8.48 -12.53 13.43
CA HIS A 6 8.97 -11.24 13.91
C HIS A 6 8.89 -10.10 12.89
N GLU A 7 8.61 -10.39 11.62
CA GLU A 7 8.48 -9.34 10.60
C GLU A 7 7.17 -8.58 10.80
N MET A 8 6.03 -9.26 11.00
CA MET A 8 4.72 -8.59 11.13
C MET A 8 4.67 -7.54 12.26
N PRO A 9 5.10 -7.83 13.50
CA PRO A 9 5.14 -6.82 14.55
C PRO A 9 6.05 -5.63 14.20
N TYR A 10 7.18 -5.89 13.52
CA TYR A 10 8.08 -4.84 13.03
C TYR A 10 7.38 -3.95 11.99
N ARG A 11 6.77 -4.56 10.96
CA ARG A 11 6.02 -3.87 9.91
C ARG A 11 4.90 -3.00 10.49
N LEU A 12 4.11 -3.56 11.40
CA LEU A 12 2.98 -2.86 12.00
C LEU A 12 3.43 -1.67 12.84
N ARG A 13 4.54 -1.79 13.58
CA ARG A 13 5.12 -0.68 14.36
C ARG A 13 5.64 0.46 13.48
N ASP A 14 6.23 0.16 12.33
CA ASP A 14 6.65 1.18 11.36
C ASP A 14 5.46 2.00 10.86
N LEU A 15 4.31 1.34 10.61
CA LEU A 15 3.08 2.01 10.17
C LEU A 15 2.38 2.77 11.32
N LEU A 16 2.43 2.23 12.54
CA LEU A 16 1.73 2.75 13.72
C LEU A 16 2.01 4.24 13.99
N VAL A 17 3.19 4.74 13.59
CA VAL A 17 3.60 6.14 13.79
C VAL A 17 2.64 7.17 13.17
N LYS A 18 1.82 6.79 12.19
CA LYS A 18 0.82 7.66 11.53
C LYS A 18 -0.57 7.56 12.13
N PHE A 19 -0.79 6.68 13.10
CA PHE A 19 -2.12 6.46 13.67
C PHE A 19 -2.43 7.29 14.91
N GLY A 20 -1.45 8.04 15.44
CA GLY A 20 -1.69 8.98 16.53
C GLY A 20 -2.23 10.35 16.06
N PRO A 21 -2.78 11.17 16.98
CA PRO A 21 -3.35 12.48 16.67
C PRO A 21 -2.29 13.50 16.22
N THR A 22 -1.03 13.30 16.60
CA THR A 22 0.10 14.16 16.21
C THR A 22 1.33 13.33 15.85
N PRO A 23 2.31 13.88 15.12
CA PRO A 23 3.56 13.17 14.84
C PRO A 23 4.34 12.74 16.10
N LYS A 24 4.12 13.41 17.23
CA LYS A 24 4.76 13.14 18.53
C LYS A 24 3.89 12.34 19.48
N ALA A 25 2.74 11.83 19.01
CA ALA A 25 1.84 11.02 19.82
C ALA A 25 2.59 9.86 20.49
N LYS A 26 2.24 9.57 21.74
CA LYS A 26 2.77 8.46 22.52
C LYS A 26 2.30 7.13 21.92
N TYR A 27 2.98 6.05 22.29
CA TYR A 27 2.66 4.71 21.80
C TYR A 27 1.19 4.33 22.04
N ALA A 28 0.67 4.57 23.26
CA ALA A 28 -0.72 4.29 23.62
C ALA A 28 -1.73 5.02 22.73
N GLU A 29 -1.53 6.32 22.48
CA GLU A 29 -2.42 7.11 21.61
C GLU A 29 -2.42 6.62 20.15
N ARG A 30 -1.28 6.09 19.67
CA ARG A 30 -1.19 5.50 18.33
C ARG A 30 -1.90 4.14 18.26
N ILE A 31 -1.79 3.35 19.33
CA ILE A 31 -2.52 2.08 19.47
C ILE A 31 -4.02 2.34 19.46
N GLU A 32 -4.49 3.31 20.24
CA GLU A 32 -5.89 3.72 20.28
C GLU A 32 -6.39 4.17 18.89
N GLY A 33 -5.66 5.05 18.20
CA GLY A 33 -6.06 5.51 16.87
C GLY A 33 -6.06 4.41 15.80
N LEU A 34 -5.17 3.42 15.90
CA LEU A 34 -5.20 2.25 15.02
C LEU A 34 -6.35 1.28 15.38
N ALA A 35 -6.63 1.13 16.67
CA ALA A 35 -7.72 0.32 17.18
C ALA A 35 -9.07 0.87 16.71
N GLU A 36 -9.27 2.19 16.83
CA GLU A 36 -10.43 2.91 16.31
C GLU A 36 -10.59 2.70 14.80
N PHE A 37 -9.52 2.92 14.02
CA PHE A 37 -9.54 2.74 12.57
C PHE A 37 -9.95 1.32 12.14
N LEU A 38 -9.46 0.30 12.85
CA LEU A 38 -9.77 -1.11 12.54
C LEU A 38 -11.07 -1.61 13.18
N GLY A 39 -11.70 -0.84 14.07
CA GLY A 39 -12.84 -1.30 14.87
C GLY A 39 -12.47 -2.48 15.76
N LYS A 40 -11.31 -2.41 16.43
CA LYS A 40 -10.78 -3.44 17.32
C LYS A 40 -10.49 -2.86 18.71
N GLU A 41 -10.37 -3.73 19.70
CA GLU A 41 -9.91 -3.35 21.03
C GLU A 41 -8.41 -2.97 21.02
N PRO A 42 -7.97 -1.92 21.75
CA PRO A 42 -6.55 -1.54 21.86
C PRO A 42 -5.62 -2.70 22.20
N ARG A 43 -6.01 -3.56 23.16
CA ARG A 43 -5.25 -4.76 23.55
C ARG A 43 -5.00 -5.74 22.39
N THR A 44 -5.91 -5.78 21.41
CA THR A 44 -5.74 -6.60 20.21
C THR A 44 -4.63 -6.05 19.33
N ILE A 45 -4.59 -4.73 19.15
CA ILE A 45 -3.53 -4.06 18.39
C ILE A 45 -2.18 -4.18 19.08
N GLU A 46 -2.14 -4.05 20.41
CA GLU A 46 -0.91 -4.27 21.19
C GLU A 46 -0.35 -5.67 20.98
N ALA A 47 -1.23 -6.69 20.94
CA ALA A 47 -0.84 -8.06 20.67
C ALA A 47 -0.25 -8.22 19.27
N TYR A 48 -0.89 -7.65 18.24
CA TYR A 48 -0.36 -7.69 16.87
C TYR A 48 1.00 -7.00 16.72
N ALA A 49 1.25 -5.96 17.52
CA ALA A 49 2.50 -5.23 17.54
C ALA A 49 3.53 -5.82 18.52
N SER A 50 3.21 -6.89 19.25
CA SER A 50 4.13 -7.52 20.20
C SER A 50 5.01 -8.56 19.53
N TYR A 51 6.28 -8.66 19.95
CA TYR A 51 7.18 -9.73 19.52
C TYR A 51 7.01 -11.02 20.33
N SER A 52 6.30 -10.96 21.46
CA SER A 52 6.13 -12.07 22.41
C SER A 52 4.75 -12.72 22.34
N GLU A 53 3.89 -12.27 21.45
CA GLU A 53 2.53 -12.78 21.26
C GLU A 53 2.40 -13.40 19.87
N ASP A 54 1.66 -14.50 19.75
CA ASP A 54 1.48 -15.21 18.48
C ASP A 54 0.36 -14.60 17.61
N ARG A 55 -0.45 -13.69 18.18
CA ARG A 55 -1.58 -13.08 17.49
C ARG A 55 -1.08 -12.15 16.39
N THR A 56 -1.51 -12.42 15.16
CA THR A 56 -1.11 -11.64 13.98
C THR A 56 -2.33 -10.99 13.35
N ILE A 57 -2.17 -9.75 12.87
CA ILE A 57 -3.20 -9.03 12.10
C ILE A 57 -3.53 -9.82 10.82
N SER A 58 -4.80 -9.94 10.45
CA SER A 58 -5.19 -10.59 9.18
C SER A 58 -4.65 -9.81 7.96
N PRO A 59 -4.34 -10.45 6.81
CA PRO A 59 -3.86 -9.77 5.61
C PRO A 59 -4.75 -8.60 5.15
N ASP A 60 -6.07 -8.74 5.20
CA ASP A 60 -7.00 -7.67 4.77
C ASP A 60 -6.91 -6.44 5.65
N ASN A 61 -6.91 -6.62 6.98
CA ASN A 61 -6.70 -5.51 7.91
C ASN A 61 -5.30 -4.92 7.73
N TYR A 62 -4.28 -5.74 7.48
CA TYR A 62 -2.93 -5.25 7.21
C TYR A 62 -2.90 -4.35 5.96
N TRP A 63 -3.55 -4.78 4.87
CA TRP A 63 -3.71 -3.97 3.66
C TRP A 63 -4.45 -2.66 3.93
N ARG A 64 -5.53 -2.69 4.71
CA ARG A 64 -6.27 -1.47 5.12
C ARG A 64 -5.37 -0.49 5.88
N VAL A 65 -4.56 -0.99 6.82
CA VAL A 65 -3.58 -0.17 7.57
C VAL A 65 -2.54 0.43 6.64
N CYS A 66 -1.99 -0.36 5.72
CA CYS A 66 -1.04 0.06 4.71
C CYS A 66 -1.57 1.21 3.84
N VAL A 67 -2.78 1.06 3.28
CA VAL A 67 -3.42 2.09 2.46
C VAL A 67 -3.67 3.36 3.27
N GLU A 68 -4.23 3.23 4.47
CA GLU A 68 -4.49 4.38 5.34
C GLU A 68 -3.20 5.08 5.78
N TRP A 69 -2.13 4.34 6.02
CA TRP A 69 -0.81 4.90 6.31
C TRP A 69 -0.31 5.78 5.16
N VAL A 70 -0.46 5.33 3.90
CA VAL A 70 -0.11 6.15 2.73
C VAL A 70 -0.99 7.40 2.67
N LYS A 71 -2.31 7.28 2.84
CA LYS A 71 -3.24 8.41 2.87
C LYS A 71 -2.85 9.45 3.93
N ARG A 72 -2.59 9.02 5.16
CA ARG A 72 -2.15 9.89 6.27
C ARG A 72 -0.76 10.49 6.04
N THR A 73 0.11 9.81 5.31
CA THR A 73 1.43 10.32 4.93
C THR A 73 1.36 11.31 3.76
N ALA A 74 0.35 11.20 2.91
CA ALA A 74 0.14 12.09 1.77
C ALA A 74 -0.47 13.44 2.17
N ARG A 75 -1.32 13.48 3.22
CA ARG A 75 -1.92 14.70 3.78
C ARG A 75 -0.82 15.69 4.22
N SER A 76 -0.41 16.58 3.32
CA SER A 76 0.58 17.62 3.56
C SER A 76 -0.09 18.99 3.49
N THR A 77 -0.38 19.58 4.65
CA THR A 77 -0.71 21.01 4.77
C THR A 77 0.52 21.91 4.72
N ALA A 78 1.72 21.33 4.56
CA ALA A 78 2.98 22.06 4.58
C ALA A 78 3.31 22.67 3.22
N SER A 79 3.83 23.90 3.24
CA SER A 79 4.43 24.56 2.08
C SER A 79 5.59 23.72 1.50
N PRO A 80 5.75 23.62 0.17
CA PRO A 80 5.01 24.32 -0.88
C PRO A 80 3.84 23.47 -1.45
N GLY A 81 2.78 23.26 -0.66
CA GLY A 81 1.53 22.65 -1.12
C GLY A 81 1.68 21.20 -1.64
N PRO A 82 0.60 20.62 -2.17
CA PRO A 82 0.65 19.32 -2.81
C PRO A 82 1.40 19.39 -4.15
N ALA A 83 2.11 18.32 -4.49
CA ALA A 83 2.85 18.20 -5.75
C ALA A 83 2.04 17.45 -6.81
N PHE A 84 1.09 16.61 -6.39
CA PHE A 84 0.26 15.78 -7.22
C PHE A 84 -1.18 15.77 -6.69
N VAL A 85 -2.13 15.65 -7.61
CA VAL A 85 -3.55 15.49 -7.32
C VAL A 85 -4.02 14.17 -7.93
N ILE A 86 -4.78 13.40 -7.15
CA ILE A 86 -5.35 12.12 -7.56
C ILE A 86 -6.83 12.37 -7.88
N LEU A 87 -7.26 11.94 -9.06
CA LEU A 87 -8.56 12.25 -9.65
C LEU A 87 -9.33 10.95 -9.93
N ASP A 88 -10.63 10.96 -9.67
CA ASP A 88 -11.50 9.86 -10.10
C ASP A 88 -11.76 9.90 -11.61
N ASP A 89 -12.65 9.00 -12.10
CA ASP A 89 -13.00 8.92 -13.52
C ASP A 89 -13.79 10.14 -14.04
N ASN A 90 -14.31 10.99 -13.15
CA ASN A 90 -15.02 12.23 -13.49
C ASN A 90 -14.12 13.47 -13.36
N ASP A 91 -12.82 13.28 -13.19
CA ASP A 91 -11.84 14.33 -12.87
C ASP A 91 -12.09 15.04 -11.51
N ASP A 92 -12.86 14.43 -10.61
CA ASP A 92 -13.05 14.96 -9.26
C ASP A 92 -11.87 14.61 -8.35
N GLN A 93 -11.43 15.58 -7.56
CA GLN A 93 -10.29 15.40 -6.67
C GLN A 93 -10.61 14.45 -5.50
N LEU A 94 -9.89 13.33 -5.44
CA LEU A 94 -9.97 12.36 -4.35
C LEU A 94 -8.94 12.64 -3.25
N PHE A 95 -7.67 12.82 -3.65
CA PHE A 95 -6.55 12.95 -2.73
C PHE A 95 -5.50 13.92 -3.24
N GLU A 96 -4.67 14.40 -2.33
CA GLU A 96 -3.47 15.15 -2.62
C GLU A 96 -2.24 14.36 -2.17
N ALA A 97 -1.16 14.46 -2.94
CA ALA A 97 0.10 13.81 -2.64
C ALA A 97 1.29 14.75 -2.83
N ARG A 98 2.31 14.57 -1.99
CA ARG A 98 3.56 15.33 -2.07
C ARG A 98 4.61 14.61 -2.91
N TRP A 99 4.56 13.29 -2.92
CA TRP A 99 5.55 12.46 -3.58
C TRP A 99 4.91 11.64 -4.69
N LEU A 100 5.65 11.45 -5.78
CA LEU A 100 5.19 10.68 -6.93
C LEU A 100 4.72 9.27 -6.54
N TRP A 101 5.47 8.60 -5.66
CA TRP A 101 5.13 7.25 -5.20
C TRP A 101 3.78 7.21 -4.47
N GLN A 102 3.40 8.27 -3.75
CA GLN A 102 2.11 8.36 -3.06
C GLN A 102 0.99 8.47 -4.08
N ALA A 103 1.16 9.35 -5.08
CA ALA A 103 0.18 9.54 -6.14
C ALA A 103 -0.04 8.25 -6.92
N GLN A 104 1.03 7.56 -7.32
CA GLN A 104 0.95 6.28 -8.01
C GLN A 104 0.27 5.21 -7.16
N PHE A 105 0.69 5.05 -5.91
CA PHE A 105 0.10 4.06 -5.02
C PHE A 105 -1.39 4.30 -4.85
N LEU A 106 -1.82 5.54 -4.54
CA LEU A 106 -3.23 5.86 -4.31
C LEU A 106 -4.06 5.73 -5.59
N ALA A 107 -3.55 6.18 -6.74
CA ALA A 107 -4.22 6.00 -8.02
C ALA A 107 -4.38 4.50 -8.38
N ASP A 108 -3.34 3.70 -8.18
CA ASP A 108 -3.40 2.26 -8.42
C ASP A 108 -4.44 1.58 -7.51
N VAL A 109 -4.53 1.98 -6.24
CA VAL A 109 -5.48 1.42 -5.27
C VAL A 109 -6.93 1.81 -5.60
N GLU A 110 -7.16 3.07 -5.95
CA GLU A 110 -8.50 3.64 -6.06
C GLU A 110 -9.11 3.48 -7.45
N GLY A 111 -8.36 2.97 -8.43
CA GLY A 111 -8.84 2.97 -9.83
C GLY A 111 -8.63 4.29 -10.56
N ALA A 112 -8.01 5.25 -9.89
CA ALA A 112 -7.95 6.65 -10.28
C ALA A 112 -6.78 6.98 -11.22
N SER A 113 -6.78 8.24 -11.68
CA SER A 113 -5.65 8.87 -12.36
C SER A 113 -4.95 9.88 -11.43
N TRP A 114 -3.82 10.42 -11.86
CA TRP A 114 -3.16 11.51 -11.13
C TRP A 114 -2.50 12.49 -12.09
N VAL A 115 -2.41 13.75 -11.64
CA VAL A 115 -1.76 14.85 -12.37
C VAL A 115 -0.69 15.50 -11.51
N ALA A 116 0.40 15.94 -12.13
CA ALA A 116 1.48 16.66 -11.47
C ALA A 116 1.23 18.16 -11.52
N GLY A 117 1.15 18.81 -10.36
CA GLY A 117 1.20 20.26 -10.25
C GLY A 117 2.60 20.81 -10.55
N PRO A 118 2.78 22.15 -10.51
CA PRO A 118 4.08 22.79 -10.80
C PRO A 118 5.23 22.23 -9.96
N ASN A 119 4.96 21.92 -8.68
CA ASN A 119 5.92 21.38 -7.73
C ASN A 119 6.15 19.87 -7.87
N GLY A 120 5.38 19.16 -8.69
CA GLY A 120 5.55 17.72 -8.97
C GLY A 120 6.39 17.43 -10.20
N GLN A 121 6.45 18.37 -11.14
CA GLN A 121 7.11 18.19 -12.45
C GLN A 121 8.59 17.80 -12.35
N TRP A 122 9.32 18.29 -11.34
CA TRP A 122 10.72 17.94 -11.16
C TRP A 122 10.93 16.46 -10.77
N GLN A 123 9.96 15.85 -10.07
CA GLN A 123 10.03 14.43 -9.67
C GLN A 123 9.81 13.49 -10.86
N LEU A 124 9.19 13.97 -11.93
CA LEU A 124 9.01 13.18 -13.16
C LEU A 124 10.32 13.06 -13.95
N LYS A 125 11.25 13.99 -13.79
CA LYS A 125 12.50 14.04 -14.57
C LYS A 125 13.45 12.89 -14.27
N SER A 126 13.41 12.32 -13.08
CA SER A 126 14.21 11.16 -12.70
C SER A 126 13.68 9.84 -13.27
N GLY A 127 12.53 9.86 -13.94
CA GLY A 127 11.83 8.65 -14.36
C GLY A 127 11.26 7.86 -13.18
N LEU A 128 10.51 6.82 -13.50
CA LEU A 128 9.95 5.90 -12.52
C LEU A 128 10.90 4.73 -12.29
N ASP A 129 11.27 4.50 -11.03
CA ASP A 129 12.02 3.31 -10.61
C ASP A 129 11.32 2.03 -11.11
N GLU A 130 12.07 1.13 -11.75
CA GLU A 130 11.55 -0.16 -12.24
C GLU A 130 10.84 -0.95 -11.13
N ARG A 131 11.34 -0.87 -9.90
CA ARG A 131 10.71 -1.56 -8.76
C ARG A 131 9.32 -1.00 -8.48
N ALA A 132 9.18 0.33 -8.49
CA ALA A 132 7.90 1.00 -8.32
C ALA A 132 6.92 0.66 -9.47
N GLN A 133 7.42 0.56 -10.70
CA GLN A 133 6.59 0.15 -11.85
C GLN A 133 6.05 -1.29 -11.68
N ARG A 134 6.88 -2.23 -11.22
CA ARG A 134 6.46 -3.62 -10.96
C ARG A 134 5.41 -3.70 -9.86
N ARG A 135 5.58 -2.95 -8.77
CA ARG A 135 4.57 -2.87 -7.69
C ARG A 135 3.27 -2.24 -8.17
N SER A 136 3.33 -1.21 -9.01
CA SER A 136 2.15 -0.60 -9.63
C SER A 136 1.38 -1.57 -10.52
N ARG A 137 2.10 -2.31 -11.37
CA ARG A 137 1.50 -3.35 -12.22
C ARG A 137 0.80 -4.42 -11.38
N LEU A 138 1.44 -4.87 -10.29
CA LEU A 138 0.84 -5.83 -9.36
C LEU A 138 -0.46 -5.30 -8.72
N ARG A 139 -0.45 -4.06 -8.20
CA ARG A 139 -1.65 -3.43 -7.62
C ARG A 139 -2.79 -3.33 -8.63
N ARG A 140 -2.50 -2.90 -9.86
CA ARG A 140 -3.50 -2.79 -10.93
C ARG A 140 -4.09 -4.13 -11.34
N LEU A 141 -3.27 -5.19 -11.39
CA LEU A 141 -3.74 -6.56 -11.64
C LEU A 141 -4.73 -7.02 -10.57
N LEU A 142 -4.40 -6.86 -9.29
CA LEU A 142 -5.29 -7.24 -8.19
C LEU A 142 -6.60 -6.42 -8.21
N ARG A 143 -6.49 -5.11 -8.42
CA ARG A 143 -7.67 -4.23 -8.52
C ARG A 143 -8.60 -4.64 -9.67
N SER A 144 -8.04 -5.06 -10.81
CA SER A 144 -8.85 -5.45 -11.97
C SER A 144 -9.80 -6.63 -11.70
N GLY A 145 -9.56 -7.40 -10.63
CA GLY A 145 -10.32 -8.61 -10.32
C GLY A 145 -10.05 -9.79 -11.27
N LEU A 146 -9.23 -9.61 -12.32
CA LEU A 146 -8.88 -10.66 -13.27
C LEU A 146 -8.00 -11.74 -12.64
N VAL A 147 -7.17 -11.34 -11.66
CA VAL A 147 -6.39 -12.25 -10.81
C VAL A 147 -6.78 -12.07 -9.35
N THR A 148 -6.90 -13.20 -8.66
CA THR A 148 -7.18 -13.25 -7.21
C THR A 148 -5.89 -13.20 -6.39
N ALA A 149 -6.01 -12.82 -5.11
CA ALA A 149 -4.88 -12.83 -4.19
C ALA A 149 -4.22 -14.22 -4.08
N ASP A 150 -5.02 -15.29 -4.05
CA ASP A 150 -4.53 -16.67 -4.02
C ASP A 150 -3.70 -17.00 -5.26
N GLN A 151 -4.19 -16.67 -6.47
CA GLN A 151 -3.46 -16.89 -7.72
C GLN A 151 -2.12 -16.16 -7.76
N VAL A 152 -2.09 -14.91 -7.26
CA VAL A 152 -0.84 -14.17 -7.13
C VAL A 152 0.08 -14.88 -6.13
N CYS A 153 -0.44 -15.27 -4.97
CA CYS A 153 0.30 -15.98 -3.92
C CYS A 153 0.96 -17.27 -4.43
N ASP A 154 0.24 -18.04 -5.23
CA ASP A 154 0.74 -19.26 -5.85
C ASP A 154 1.88 -18.99 -6.84
N VAL A 155 1.70 -18.05 -7.77
CA VAL A 155 2.71 -17.72 -8.80
C VAL A 155 4.00 -17.18 -8.18
N PHE A 156 3.88 -16.35 -7.16
CA PHE A 156 5.03 -15.78 -6.46
C PHE A 156 5.56 -16.66 -5.33
N ASN A 157 4.89 -17.77 -5.01
CA ASN A 157 5.20 -18.65 -3.89
C ASN A 157 5.43 -17.83 -2.61
N PHE A 158 4.42 -17.08 -2.20
CA PHE A 158 4.41 -16.26 -0.99
C PHE A 158 3.01 -16.24 -0.35
N ASP A 159 2.91 -15.92 0.94
CA ASP A 159 1.62 -15.83 1.62
C ASP A 159 0.95 -14.45 1.44
N HIS A 160 -0.30 -14.34 1.90
CA HIS A 160 -1.09 -13.10 1.79
C HIS A 160 -0.48 -11.91 2.55
N TRP A 161 0.33 -12.11 3.59
CA TRP A 161 1.02 -11.00 4.25
C TRP A 161 2.17 -10.49 3.40
N CYS A 162 2.94 -11.39 2.80
CA CYS A 162 3.97 -11.01 1.84
C CYS A 162 3.34 -10.32 0.62
N LEU A 163 2.16 -10.72 0.17
CA LEU A 163 1.43 -10.04 -0.90
C LEU A 163 1.18 -8.56 -0.58
N VAL A 164 0.83 -8.24 0.66
CA VAL A 164 0.69 -6.84 1.11
C VAL A 164 2.04 -6.11 1.02
N ASP A 165 3.12 -6.69 1.55
CA ASP A 165 4.46 -6.08 1.50
C ASP A 165 4.92 -5.79 0.07
N TYR A 166 4.63 -6.69 -0.87
CA TYR A 166 5.01 -6.55 -2.28
C TYR A 166 4.20 -5.49 -3.04
N GLN A 167 3.11 -5.00 -2.46
CA GLN A 167 2.34 -3.90 -3.01
C GLN A 167 2.74 -2.54 -2.42
N MET A 168 3.51 -2.52 -1.33
CA MET A 168 3.79 -1.28 -0.59
C MET A 168 4.84 -0.39 -1.25
N GLU A 169 4.64 0.93 -1.11
CA GLU A 169 5.60 1.98 -1.48
C GLU A 169 5.95 2.84 -0.26
N GLY A 170 7.10 3.52 -0.31
CA GLY A 170 7.52 4.45 0.75
C GLY A 170 8.00 3.77 2.04
N VAL A 171 8.18 2.44 2.02
CA VAL A 171 8.70 1.63 3.13
C VAL A 171 10.11 1.10 2.82
N THR A 172 10.89 0.78 3.85
CA THR A 172 12.29 0.31 3.71
C THR A 172 12.42 -1.19 3.50
N TRP A 173 11.30 -1.90 3.41
CA TRP A 173 11.23 -3.36 3.42
C TRP A 173 11.73 -4.01 2.13
N ASN A 174 11.91 -3.22 1.07
CA ASN A 174 12.52 -3.59 -0.23
C ASN A 174 11.86 -4.75 -0.99
N SER A 175 10.65 -5.16 -0.59
CA SER A 175 9.84 -6.14 -1.30
C SER A 175 9.55 -5.66 -2.73
N THR A 176 9.93 -6.47 -3.73
CA THR A 176 9.78 -6.13 -5.15
C THR A 176 9.29 -7.35 -5.92
N PRO A 177 8.17 -7.23 -6.66
CA PRO A 177 7.70 -8.31 -7.53
C PRO A 177 8.76 -8.68 -8.57
N ASP A 178 9.00 -9.97 -8.71
CA ASP A 178 9.75 -10.54 -9.83
C ASP A 178 9.06 -10.26 -11.18
N GLU A 179 9.85 -9.86 -12.18
CA GLU A 179 9.35 -9.45 -13.49
C GLU A 179 8.76 -10.61 -14.29
N LEU A 180 9.40 -11.78 -14.26
CA LEU A 180 8.95 -12.94 -15.03
C LEU A 180 7.59 -13.42 -14.51
N ARG A 181 7.46 -13.55 -13.20
CA ARG A 181 6.21 -13.95 -12.54
C ARG A 181 5.08 -12.94 -12.76
N LEU A 182 5.41 -11.65 -12.74
CA LEU A 182 4.43 -10.61 -13.03
C LEU A 182 3.91 -10.72 -14.47
N ARG A 183 4.79 -10.99 -15.46
CA ARG A 183 4.37 -11.21 -16.86
C ARG A 183 3.49 -12.43 -17.03
N VAL A 184 3.71 -13.49 -16.26
CA VAL A 184 2.84 -14.68 -16.26
C VAL A 184 1.41 -14.31 -15.84
N LEU A 185 1.26 -13.54 -14.76
CA LEU A 185 -0.06 -13.08 -14.30
C LEU A 185 -0.72 -12.14 -15.32
N GLU A 186 0.05 -11.28 -15.98
CA GLU A 186 -0.49 -10.40 -17.02
C GLU A 186 -0.94 -11.17 -18.26
N ALA A 187 -0.22 -12.22 -18.66
CA ALA A 187 -0.63 -13.09 -19.76
C ALA A 187 -1.97 -13.76 -19.42
N TYR A 188 -2.09 -14.33 -18.21
CA TYR A 188 -3.33 -14.93 -17.73
C TYR A 188 -4.49 -13.93 -17.64
N ALA A 189 -4.24 -12.70 -17.19
CA ALA A 189 -5.24 -11.65 -17.17
C ALA A 189 -5.73 -11.26 -18.58
N ARG A 190 -4.83 -11.23 -19.58
CA ARG A 190 -5.18 -10.95 -20.98
C ARG A 190 -6.02 -12.07 -21.59
N GLU A 191 -5.70 -13.33 -21.30
CA GLU A 191 -6.47 -14.48 -21.77
C GLU A 191 -7.92 -14.40 -21.28
N LYS A 192 -8.14 -14.08 -19.99
CA LYS A 192 -9.49 -13.88 -19.45
C LYS A 192 -10.29 -12.76 -20.11
N ILE A 193 -9.64 -11.66 -20.51
CA ILE A 193 -10.30 -10.59 -21.25
C ILE A 193 -10.70 -11.08 -22.65
N GLY A 194 -9.80 -11.82 -23.31
CA GLY A 194 -10.05 -12.37 -24.65
C GLY A 194 -11.12 -13.47 -24.68
N GLU A 195 -11.29 -14.22 -23.60
CA GLU A 195 -12.38 -15.20 -23.44
C GLU A 195 -13.75 -14.55 -23.13
N ALA A 196 -13.75 -13.32 -22.62
CA ALA A 196 -14.96 -12.57 -22.27
C ALA A 196 -15.46 -11.63 -23.39
N ALA A 197 -14.75 -11.55 -24.52
CA ALA A 197 -15.05 -10.70 -25.68
C ALA A 197 -15.66 -11.51 -26.84
#